data_AF-A0A3D2ZAP6-F1
#
_entry.id   AF-A0A3D2ZAP6-F1
#
_cell.length_a   1.000
_cell.length_b   1.000
_cell.length_c   1.000
_cell.angle_alpha   90.00
_cell.angle_beta   90.00
_cell.angle_gamma   90.00
#
_symmetry.space_group_name_H-M   'P 1'
#
loop_
_entity.id
_entity.type
_entity.pdbx_description
1 polymer ?
#
loop_
_entity_poly.entity_id
_entity_poly.type
_entity_poly.pdbx_seq_one_letter_code
_entity_poly.pdbx_strand_id
1 'polypeptide(L)'
;MTLCRPRELQESDILCRYDTPSDEMYLLLAGELAVITPEGLRVATIRPVTSVGEMGLVTGQTRSATVVAVQSSRVLVLSTC
;
A
#
# COMPACT_ATOMS: atom_id res chain seq x y z
N MET A 1 12.13 -18.42 5.91
CA MET A 1 11.79 -17.27 5.05
C MET A 1 10.30 -17.04 5.17
N THR A 2 9.88 -15.86 5.60
CA THR A 2 8.47 -15.55 5.84
C THR A 2 7.98 -14.70 4.67
N LEU A 3 7.19 -15.27 3.76
CA LEU A 3 6.62 -14.56 2.60
C LEU A 3 5.62 -13.47 2.99
N CYS A 4 5.05 -13.57 4.20
CA CYS A 4 3.99 -12.69 4.67
C CYS A 4 4.36 -12.13 6.06
N ARG A 5 4.45 -10.80 6.19
CA ARG A 5 4.70 -10.15 7.50
C ARG A 5 3.61 -9.13 7.83
N PRO A 6 3.08 -9.10 9.07
CA PRO A 6 2.19 -8.02 9.47
C PRO A 6 2.97 -6.72 9.60
N ARG A 7 2.33 -5.61 9.23
CA ARG A 7 2.83 -4.25 9.48
C ARG A 7 1.69 -3.40 10.02
N GLU A 8 1.96 -2.69 11.10
CA GLU A 8 1.05 -1.68 11.64
C GLU A 8 1.42 -0.30 11.09
N LEU A 9 0.41 0.53 10.91
CA LEU A 9 0.51 1.88 10.39
C LEU A 9 -0.29 2.81 11.31
N GLN A 10 0.29 3.97 11.61
CA GLN A 10 -0.40 5.06 12.25
C GLN A 10 -1.07 5.95 11.21
N GLU A 11 -1.98 6.82 11.67
CA GLU A 11 -2.54 7.86 10.80
C GLU A 11 -1.43 8.67 10.15
N SER A 12 -1.61 8.99 8.86
CA SER A 12 -0.65 9.69 8.01
C SER A 12 0.63 8.90 7.64
N ASP A 13 0.80 7.65 8.09
CA ASP A 13 1.91 6.82 7.63
C ASP A 13 1.82 6.56 6.11
N ILE A 14 2.95 6.70 5.43
CA ILE A 14 3.08 6.41 4.00
C ILE A 14 3.41 4.92 3.83
N LEU A 15 2.49 4.18 3.23
CA LEU A 15 2.67 2.77 2.89
C LEU A 15 3.48 2.61 1.60
N CYS A 16 3.08 3.36 0.56
CA CYS A 16 3.76 3.43 -0.74
C CYS A 16 3.99 4.88 -1.11
N ARG A 17 5.16 5.21 -1.65
CA ARG A 17 5.44 6.54 -2.20
C ARG A 17 5.42 6.47 -3.71
N TYR A 18 4.79 7.44 -4.37
CA TYR A 18 4.81 7.56 -5.82
C TYR A 18 6.25 7.50 -6.38
N ASP A 19 6.39 6.85 -7.53
CA ASP A 19 7.64 6.70 -8.28
C ASP A 19 8.79 6.04 -7.50
N THR A 20 8.46 5.18 -6.54
CA THR A 20 9.43 4.30 -5.88
C THR A 20 9.36 2.89 -6.41
N PRO A 21 10.42 2.07 -6.27
CA PRO A 21 10.38 0.66 -6.62
C PRO A 21 9.23 -0.11 -5.94
N SER A 22 8.80 -1.19 -6.58
CA SER A 22 7.67 -2.02 -6.14
C SER A 22 8.06 -3.50 -6.12
N ASP A 23 8.62 -3.96 -5.00
CA ASP A 23 9.05 -5.33 -4.72
C ASP A 23 8.09 -6.10 -3.78
N GLU A 24 7.08 -5.41 -3.26
CA GLU A 24 6.07 -5.98 -2.38
C GLU A 24 4.67 -5.42 -2.67
N MET A 25 3.64 -6.20 -2.32
CA MET A 25 2.24 -5.77 -2.30
C MET A 25 1.65 -5.93 -0.90
N TYR A 26 0.44 -5.40 -0.70
CA TYR A 26 -0.18 -5.34 0.62
C TYR A 26 -1.62 -5.81 0.58
N LEU A 27 -2.07 -6.48 1.64
CA LEU A 27 -3.48 -6.73 1.93
C LEU A 27 -3.88 -5.93 3.16
N LEU A 28 -4.87 -5.04 3.03
CA LEU A 28 -5.38 -4.27 4.17
C LEU A 28 -6.24 -5.17 5.06
N LEU A 29 -5.85 -5.37 6.32
CA LEU A 29 -6.56 -6.22 7.28
C LEU A 29 -7.50 -5.42 8.19
N ALA A 30 -7.16 -4.17 8.51
CA ALA A 30 -7.94 -3.27 9.34
C ALA A 30 -7.56 -1.81 9.05
N GLY A 31 -8.46 -0.87 9.30
CA GLY A 31 -8.26 0.56 9.09
C GLY A 31 -8.72 1.04 7.71
N GLU A 32 -8.13 2.14 7.22
CA GLU A 32 -8.47 2.74 5.93
C GLU A 32 -7.22 3.37 5.31
N LEU A 33 -7.04 3.16 4.00
CA LEU A 33 -5.97 3.80 3.22
C LEU A 33 -6.56 4.74 2.17
N ALA A 34 -5.82 5.79 1.83
CA ALA A 34 -6.13 6.68 0.71
C ALA A 34 -5.07 6.52 -0.38
N VAL A 35 -5.52 6.51 -1.63
CA VAL A 35 -4.64 6.56 -2.81
C VAL A 35 -4.60 8.00 -3.31
N ILE A 36 -3.41 8.57 -3.35
CA ILE A 36 -3.14 9.97 -3.68
C ILE A 36 -2.27 10.02 -4.94
N THR A 37 -2.73 10.74 -5.95
CA THR A 37 -1.98 10.93 -7.21
C THR A 37 -0.75 11.84 -6.99
N PRO A 38 0.19 11.91 -7.94
CA PRO A 38 1.33 12.83 -7.86
C PRO A 38 0.90 14.30 -7.70
N GLU A 39 -0.27 14.67 -8.21
CA GLU A 39 -0.86 16.01 -8.11
C GLU A 39 -1.53 16.27 -6.75
N GLY A 40 -1.51 15.30 -5.83
CA GLY A 40 -2.09 15.42 -4.48
C GLY A 40 -3.58 15.13 -4.40
N LEU A 41 -4.21 14.63 -5.47
CA LEU A 41 -5.64 14.31 -5.47
C LEU A 41 -5.88 12.92 -4.86
N ARG A 42 -6.81 12.81 -3.90
CA ARG A 42 -7.31 11.51 -3.42
C ARG A 42 -8.25 10.92 -4.47
N VAL A 43 -7.83 9.84 -5.11
CA VAL A 43 -8.60 9.18 -6.18
C VAL A 43 -9.30 7.90 -5.73
N ALA A 44 -8.86 7.31 -4.62
CA ALA A 44 -9.52 6.13 -4.07
C ALA A 44 -9.39 6.05 -2.54
N THR A 45 -10.31 5.28 -1.97
CA THR A 45 -10.32 4.87 -0.57
C THR A 45 -10.31 3.36 -0.52
N ILE A 46 -9.34 2.78 0.18
CA ILE A 46 -9.21 1.34 0.34
C ILE A 46 -9.72 0.93 1.72
N ARG A 47 -10.61 -0.05 1.74
CA ARG A 47 -11.18 -0.64 2.94
C ARG A 47 -10.67 -2.07 3.14
N PRO A 48 -10.77 -2.63 4.35
CA PRO A 48 -10.21 -3.95 4.66
C PRO A 48 -10.65 -5.06 3.70
N VAL A 49 -9.82 -6.09 3.61
CA VAL A 49 -9.95 -7.23 2.68
C VAL A 49 -9.77 -6.80 1.21
N THR A 50 -8.92 -5.80 0.98
CA THR A 50 -8.56 -5.31 -0.37
C THR A 50 -7.04 -5.26 -0.53
N SER A 51 -6.54 -5.66 -1.70
CA SER A 51 -5.12 -5.58 -2.05
C SER A 51 -4.73 -4.20 -2.55
N VAL A 52 -3.47 -3.81 -2.33
CA VAL A 52 -2.90 -2.55 -2.82
C VAL A 52 -1.44 -2.76 -3.24
N GLY A 53 -1.02 -2.08 -4.31
CA GLY A 53 0.37 -2.07 -4.76
C GLY A 53 0.78 -3.31 -5.54
N GLU A 54 -0.21 -4.14 -5.94
CA GLU A 54 -0.03 -5.33 -6.76
C GLU A 54 0.44 -5.01 -8.18
N MET A 55 0.03 -3.86 -8.74
CA MET A 55 0.37 -3.49 -10.10
C MET A 55 1.88 -3.44 -10.32
N GLY A 56 2.62 -2.72 -9.47
CA GLY A 56 4.07 -2.61 -9.63
C GLY A 56 4.81 -3.94 -9.42
N LEU A 57 4.28 -4.82 -8.58
CA LEU A 57 4.80 -6.18 -8.41
C LEU A 57 4.61 -7.04 -9.67
N VAL A 58 3.45 -6.93 -10.33
CA VAL A 58 3.10 -7.70 -11.53
C VAL A 58 3.77 -7.15 -12.79
N THR A 59 3.86 -5.83 -12.93
CA THR A 59 4.37 -5.17 -14.14
C THR A 59 5.85 -4.81 -14.08
N GLY A 60 6.47 -4.85 -12.90
CA GLY A 60 7.83 -4.36 -12.67
C GLY A 60 7.97 -2.84 -12.73
N GLN A 61 6.85 -2.10 -12.76
CA GLN A 61 6.85 -0.64 -12.79
C GLN A 61 6.97 -0.04 -11.38
N THR A 62 7.38 1.23 -11.30
CA THR A 62 7.36 1.99 -10.06
C THR A 62 5.92 2.21 -9.55
N ARG A 63 5.78 2.60 -8.28
CA ARG A 63 4.47 2.87 -7.68
C ARG A 63 3.74 3.98 -8.44
N SER A 64 2.54 3.66 -8.94
CA SER A 64 1.70 4.59 -9.71
C SER A 64 1.08 5.72 -8.89
N ALA A 65 1.02 5.58 -7.57
CA ALA A 65 0.44 6.55 -6.65
C ALA A 65 1.05 6.44 -5.25
N THR A 66 0.84 7.47 -4.43
CA THR A 66 1.15 7.42 -3.00
C THR A 66 -0.02 6.81 -2.25
N VAL A 67 0.26 5.90 -1.32
CA VAL A 67 -0.75 5.26 -0.46
C VAL A 67 -0.45 5.63 0.98
N VAL A 68 -1.44 6.21 1.65
CA VAL A 68 -1.31 6.68 3.04
C VAL A 68 -2.37 6.08 3.92
N ALA A 69 -2.06 5.84 5.19
CA ALA A 69 -3.06 5.46 6.17
C ALA A 69 -3.86 6.69 6.60
N VAL A 70 -5.19 6.60 6.54
CA VAL A 70 -6.10 7.67 6.99
C VAL A 70 -6.40 7.57 8.48
N GLN A 71 -6.14 6.39 9.06
CA GLN A 71 -6.29 6.08 10.48
C GLN A 71 -5.36 4.92 10.82
N SER A 72 -5.29 4.54 12.11
CA SER A 72 -4.60 3.33 12.55
C SER A 72 -5.02 2.12 11.71
N SER A 73 -4.05 1.50 11.04
CA SER A 73 -4.30 0.48 10.03
C SER A 73 -3.33 -0.69 10.19
N ARG A 74 -3.76 -1.87 9.75
CA ARG A 74 -2.92 -3.08 9.74
C ARG A 74 -2.93 -3.70 8.37
N VAL A 75 -1.76 -4.00 7.84
CA VAL A 75 -1.59 -4.65 6.53
C VAL A 75 -0.79 -5.95 6.67
N LEU A 76 -1.05 -6.89 5.77
CA LEU A 76 -0.14 -8.00 5.50
C LEU A 76 0.73 -7.62 4.31
N VAL A 77 2.04 -7.62 4.50
CA VAL A 77 3.02 -7.37 3.45
C VAL A 77 3.37 -8.69 2.78
N LEU A 78 3.33 -8.72 1.45
CA LEU A 78 3.58 -9.87 0.59
C LEU A 78 4.73 -9.52 -0.36
N SER A 79 5.87 -10.18 -0.23
CA SER A 79 7.04 -9.94 -1.08
C SER A 79 7.41 -11.19 -1.89
N THR A 80 7.90 -10.98 -3.10
CA THR A 80 8.51 -12.06 -3.90
C THR A 80 9.91 -12.34 -3.36
N CYS A 81 10.24 -13.62 -3.13
CA CYS A 81 11.57 -14.05 -2.68
C CYS A 81 12.64 -13.85 -3.75
#